data_AF-A0AA46NVY9-F1
#
_entry.id   AF-A0AA46NVY9-F1
#
_cell.length_a   1.000
_cell.length_b   1.000
_cell.length_c   1.000
_cell.angle_alpha   90.00
_cell.angle_beta   90.00
_cell.angle_gamma   90.00
#
_symmetry.space_group_name_H-M   'P 1'
#
loop_
_entity.id
_entity.type
_entity.pdbx_description
1 polymer ?
#
loop_
_entity_poly.entity_id
_entity_poly.type
_entity_poly.pdbx_seq_one_letter_code
_entity_poly.pdbx_strand_id
1 'polypeptide(L)'
;MNTLEILKKLSNLTFDGKGESFVEQKFLSPLLECLGYETHKDYEIYRHGDSVIDFKLNYPPVESGAKKVKHYNPDYIPTIRKKIFWIIEAKSPSINYPFDYNYIVQGLQYCIHPEIQAKYLILSNGKYTEIYDVFNSTFFEKDIYASILTFENKELVNKWDEIYSLLGVEKIRIKIEEFITNFYEKLCLSSLDKNYPFELTSKITKNNYELSRQIERYRNKLYVEKLDEEYNKTNEYLKKASLKELEIGMEYPLGRGSNNPSVYYVMKLLDTENEENIFEKLISNYNKLSYFQKEHCFVGLCFLYQNTKNIDVQKKIKDFIVENMDKPLNSLNKAETMFLRCIRKIILIHIHPKLRNKINESLKSAPEIIRFVNKPLASNYTYKDELIFHDNYFNFLKTLTENELNLIILELEKIENILEEDYKLVQKNIPDEERDLLGGFANLGIGNKIWSLKNIATNMTVIKKEEFNK
;
A
#
# COMPACT_ATOMS: atom_id res chain seq x y z
N MET A 1 -10.59 2.35 -14.00
CA MET A 1 -11.60 3.07 -14.81
C MET A 1 -11.84 4.41 -14.16
N ASN A 2 -12.11 5.47 -14.93
CA ASN A 2 -12.44 6.78 -14.35
C ASN A 2 -13.85 6.71 -13.73
N THR A 3 -14.03 7.10 -12.47
CA THR A 3 -15.34 7.12 -11.77
C THR A 3 -16.41 7.79 -12.63
N LEU A 4 -16.10 8.89 -13.30
CA LEU A 4 -17.03 9.61 -14.16
C LEU A 4 -17.55 8.76 -15.33
N GLU A 5 -16.72 7.88 -15.90
CA GLU A 5 -17.14 6.99 -16.99
C GLU A 5 -18.13 5.94 -16.50
N ILE A 6 -17.92 5.40 -15.31
CA ILE A 6 -18.84 4.43 -14.71
C ILE A 6 -20.17 5.11 -14.40
N LEU A 7 -20.17 6.29 -13.77
CA LEU A 7 -21.39 7.05 -13.48
C LEU A 7 -22.20 7.38 -14.74
N LYS A 8 -21.52 7.75 -15.84
CA LYS A 8 -22.17 7.97 -17.15
C LYS A 8 -22.79 6.69 -17.71
N LYS A 9 -22.14 5.53 -17.55
CA LYS A 9 -22.72 4.24 -17.96
C LYS A 9 -23.96 3.91 -17.14
N LEU A 10 -23.88 4.07 -15.82
CA LEU A 10 -25.00 3.82 -14.90
C LEU A 10 -26.21 4.72 -15.21
N SER A 11 -25.96 5.99 -15.54
CA SER A 11 -27.01 6.95 -15.89
C SER A 11 -27.77 6.59 -17.18
N ASN A 12 -27.14 5.81 -18.06
CA ASN A 12 -27.71 5.41 -19.35
C ASN A 12 -28.32 3.98 -19.32
N LEU A 13 -28.36 3.31 -18.16
CA LEU A 13 -28.97 1.99 -18.05
C LEU A 13 -30.48 2.07 -18.28
N THR A 14 -31.00 1.08 -19.01
CA THR A 14 -32.43 0.84 -19.19
C THR A 14 -32.85 -0.39 -18.40
N PHE A 15 -33.98 -0.28 -17.71
CA PHE A 15 -34.46 -1.32 -16.79
C PHE A 15 -35.71 -2.06 -17.30
N ASP A 16 -36.18 -1.74 -18.50
CA ASP A 16 -37.37 -2.36 -19.10
C ASP A 16 -37.17 -3.87 -19.28
N GLY A 17 -38.10 -4.66 -18.72
CA GLY A 17 -38.06 -6.13 -18.77
C GLY A 17 -36.92 -6.76 -17.95
N LYS A 18 -36.27 -6.01 -17.05
CA LYS A 18 -35.18 -6.52 -16.20
C LYS A 18 -35.69 -6.93 -14.81
N GLY A 19 -34.99 -7.89 -14.20
CA GLY A 19 -35.24 -8.35 -12.84
C GLY A 19 -34.35 -7.69 -11.81
N GLU A 20 -34.54 -8.05 -10.55
CA GLU A 20 -33.79 -7.54 -9.38
C GLU A 20 -32.28 -7.81 -9.48
N SER A 21 -31.89 -9.02 -9.91
CA SER A 21 -30.48 -9.39 -10.13
C SER A 21 -29.75 -8.48 -11.13
N PHE A 22 -30.47 -7.85 -12.06
CA PHE A 22 -29.89 -6.85 -12.97
C PHE A 22 -29.60 -5.54 -12.24
N VAL A 23 -30.49 -5.08 -11.36
CA VAL A 23 -30.28 -3.89 -10.53
C VAL A 23 -29.05 -4.10 -9.64
N GLU A 24 -29.01 -5.24 -8.96
CA GLU A 24 -27.90 -5.66 -8.10
C GLU A 24 -26.54 -5.62 -8.81
N GLN A 25 -26.43 -6.33 -9.94
CA GLN A 25 -25.14 -6.55 -10.60
C GLN A 25 -24.72 -5.39 -11.52
N LYS A 26 -25.69 -4.72 -12.17
CA LYS A 26 -25.40 -3.71 -13.20
C LYS A 26 -25.55 -2.29 -12.71
N PHE A 27 -26.28 -2.05 -11.62
CA PHE A 27 -26.45 -0.71 -11.06
C PHE A 27 -25.82 -0.57 -9.66
N LEU A 28 -26.27 -1.35 -8.67
CA LEU A 28 -25.84 -1.17 -7.29
C LEU A 28 -24.37 -1.53 -7.07
N SER A 29 -23.90 -2.67 -7.60
CA SER A 29 -22.49 -3.08 -7.40
C SER A 29 -21.50 -2.06 -8.00
N PRO A 30 -21.64 -1.59 -9.27
CA PRO A 30 -20.73 -0.56 -9.78
C PRO A 30 -20.91 0.82 -9.11
N LEU A 31 -22.10 1.15 -8.61
CA LEU A 31 -22.31 2.37 -7.82
C LEU A 31 -21.52 2.31 -6.50
N LEU A 32 -21.54 1.17 -5.83
CA LEU A 32 -20.80 0.93 -4.60
C LEU A 32 -19.28 1.00 -4.83
N GLU A 33 -18.80 0.47 -5.96
CA GLU A 33 -17.40 0.66 -6.39
C GLU A 33 -17.05 2.15 -6.54
N CYS A 34 -17.92 2.95 -7.17
CA CYS A 34 -17.71 4.39 -7.29
C CYS A 34 -17.71 5.11 -5.93
N LEU A 35 -18.47 4.63 -4.94
CA LEU A 35 -18.50 5.15 -3.57
C LEU A 35 -17.26 4.75 -2.75
N GLY A 36 -16.39 3.90 -3.30
CA GLY A 36 -15.14 3.44 -2.71
C GLY A 36 -15.21 2.08 -2.02
N TYR A 37 -16.37 1.42 -2.01
CA TYR A 37 -16.52 0.06 -1.49
C TYR A 37 -15.95 -0.97 -2.47
N GLU A 38 -15.54 -2.13 -1.99
CA GLU A 38 -14.89 -3.25 -2.72
C GLU A 38 -13.58 -2.93 -3.44
N THR A 39 -13.16 -1.66 -3.47
CA THR A 39 -11.83 -1.24 -3.94
C THR A 39 -10.71 -1.85 -3.10
N HIS A 40 -11.00 -2.19 -1.83
CA HIS A 40 -10.05 -2.67 -0.84
C HIS A 40 -10.66 -3.76 0.05
N LYS A 41 -9.84 -4.70 0.53
CA LYS A 41 -10.25 -5.77 1.47
C LYS A 41 -10.87 -5.25 2.77
N ASP A 42 -10.64 -3.98 3.11
CA ASP A 42 -11.17 -3.36 4.34
C ASP A 42 -12.54 -2.70 4.16
N TYR A 43 -12.99 -2.48 2.92
CA TYR A 43 -14.26 -1.82 2.60
C TYR A 43 -15.18 -2.83 1.91
N GLU A 44 -15.57 -3.84 2.68
CA GLU A 44 -16.33 -4.98 2.20
C GLU A 44 -17.81 -4.66 2.10
N ILE A 45 -18.47 -5.28 1.13
CA ILE A 45 -19.92 -5.28 1.03
C ILE A 45 -20.38 -6.68 1.35
N TYR A 46 -21.19 -6.80 2.39
CA TYR A 46 -21.84 -8.05 2.71
C TYR A 46 -23.15 -8.16 1.96
N ARG A 47 -23.36 -9.28 1.25
CA ARG A 47 -24.56 -9.53 0.44
C ARG A 47 -25.39 -10.65 1.05
N HIS A 48 -26.69 -10.60 0.79
CA HIS A 48 -27.58 -11.70 1.14
C HIS A 48 -27.12 -13.02 0.47
N GLY A 49 -26.81 -14.05 1.28
CA GLY A 49 -26.36 -15.36 0.80
C GLY A 49 -24.85 -15.63 0.88
N ASP A 50 -24.04 -14.64 1.29
CA ASP A 50 -22.62 -14.87 1.54
C ASP A 50 -22.42 -15.83 2.74
N SER A 51 -21.78 -16.98 2.51
CA SER A 51 -21.62 -18.06 3.50
C SER A 51 -20.83 -17.68 4.76
N VAL A 52 -20.15 -16.54 4.75
CA VAL A 52 -19.42 -15.98 5.91
C VAL A 52 -20.38 -15.28 6.89
N ILE A 53 -21.59 -14.96 6.42
CA ILE A 53 -22.63 -14.21 7.11
C ILE A 53 -23.87 -15.08 7.18
N ASP A 54 -23.79 -16.09 8.02
CA ASP A 54 -24.95 -16.57 8.75
C ASP A 54 -25.28 -15.47 9.78
N PHE A 55 -25.75 -14.29 9.32
CA PHE A 55 -26.40 -13.28 10.17
C PHE A 55 -27.72 -13.88 10.62
N LYS A 56 -27.64 -14.89 11.49
CA LYS A 56 -28.73 -15.24 12.37
C LYS A 56 -28.74 -14.10 13.36
N LEU A 57 -29.54 -13.08 13.08
CA LEU A 57 -29.79 -12.02 14.04
C LEU A 57 -30.18 -12.70 15.36
N ASN A 58 -29.27 -12.74 16.33
CA ASN A 58 -29.37 -13.60 17.50
C ASN A 58 -30.25 -12.98 18.59
N TYR A 59 -30.73 -11.76 18.35
CA TYR A 59 -31.57 -11.05 19.30
C TYR A 59 -32.91 -11.81 19.47
N PRO A 60 -33.22 -12.31 20.69
CA PRO A 60 -34.45 -13.03 20.92
C PRO A 60 -35.64 -12.08 20.74
N PRO A 61 -36.78 -12.55 20.18
CA PRO A 61 -37.99 -11.75 20.21
C PRO A 61 -38.33 -11.47 21.68
N VAL A 62 -38.59 -10.21 22.00
CA VAL A 62 -38.65 -9.67 23.37
C VAL A 62 -39.90 -10.13 24.15
N GLU A 63 -40.61 -11.18 23.71
CA GLU A 63 -41.83 -11.66 24.36
C GLU A 63 -41.94 -13.19 24.32
N SER A 64 -42.27 -13.80 25.46
CA SER A 64 -42.66 -15.21 25.51
C SER A 64 -43.95 -15.42 24.70
N GLY A 65 -43.88 -16.13 23.58
CA GLY A 65 -45.02 -16.39 22.69
C GLY A 65 -44.94 -15.71 21.32
N ALA A 66 -43.94 -14.85 21.09
CA ALA A 66 -43.68 -14.30 19.76
C ALA A 66 -43.26 -15.43 18.80
N LYS A 67 -44.00 -15.59 17.69
CA LYS A 67 -43.55 -16.44 16.57
C LYS A 67 -42.16 -15.96 16.16
N LYS A 68 -41.20 -16.89 15.98
CA LYS A 68 -39.90 -16.58 15.35
C LYS A 68 -40.18 -15.74 14.10
N VAL A 69 -39.90 -14.44 14.16
CA VAL A 69 -39.99 -13.58 12.98
C VAL A 69 -38.94 -14.14 12.03
N LYS A 70 -39.32 -14.43 10.78
CA LYS A 70 -38.34 -14.82 9.76
C LYS A 70 -37.24 -13.75 9.77
N HIS A 71 -36.01 -14.14 10.06
CA HIS A 71 -34.87 -13.24 9.96
C HIS A 71 -34.72 -12.92 8.48
N TYR A 72 -35.03 -11.68 8.11
CA TYR A 72 -34.73 -11.15 6.79
C TYR A 72 -33.46 -10.30 6.93
N ASN A 73 -32.49 -10.57 6.08
CA ASN A 73 -31.23 -9.83 6.03
C ASN A 73 -31.35 -8.79 4.91
N PRO A 74 -30.88 -7.55 5.09
CA PRO A 74 -30.76 -6.58 4.01
C PRO A 74 -30.00 -7.15 2.82
N ASP A 75 -30.32 -6.69 1.61
CA ASP A 75 -29.69 -7.18 0.38
C ASP A 75 -28.21 -6.82 0.33
N TYR A 76 -27.87 -5.60 0.79
CA TYR A 76 -26.49 -5.16 0.93
C TYR A 76 -26.24 -4.45 2.26
N ILE A 77 -25.07 -4.74 2.83
CA ILE A 77 -24.55 -4.07 4.02
C ILE A 77 -23.11 -3.63 3.72
N PRO A 78 -22.93 -2.42 3.17
CA PRO A 78 -21.61 -1.83 2.99
C PRO A 78 -20.94 -1.58 4.35
N THR A 79 -19.67 -1.97 4.47
CA THR A 79 -18.91 -1.81 5.71
C THR A 79 -17.60 -1.10 5.52
N ILE A 80 -17.15 -0.45 6.59
CA ILE A 80 -15.82 0.14 6.69
C ILE A 80 -15.14 -0.55 7.85
N ARG A 81 -14.13 -1.38 7.55
CA ARG A 81 -13.41 -2.18 8.54
C ARG A 81 -14.37 -3.00 9.42
N LYS A 82 -15.35 -3.64 8.77
CA LYS A 82 -16.42 -4.45 9.38
C LYS A 82 -17.40 -3.68 10.28
N LYS A 83 -17.42 -2.35 10.17
CA LYS A 83 -18.44 -1.51 10.81
C LYS A 83 -19.51 -1.14 9.81
N ILE A 84 -20.76 -1.36 10.21
CA ILE A 84 -21.94 -1.08 9.41
C ILE A 84 -22.36 0.37 9.66
N PHE A 85 -22.66 1.09 8.59
CA PHE A 85 -23.13 2.47 8.69
C PHE A 85 -24.41 2.73 7.90
N TRP A 86 -24.70 1.90 6.90
CA TRP A 86 -25.89 2.00 6.07
C TRP A 86 -26.19 0.64 5.43
N ILE A 87 -27.40 0.49 4.91
CA ILE A 87 -27.86 -0.73 4.23
C ILE A 87 -28.60 -0.38 2.94
N ILE A 88 -28.71 -1.35 2.03
CA ILE A 88 -29.55 -1.25 0.83
C ILE A 88 -30.58 -2.37 0.85
N GLU A 89 -31.80 -1.98 0.57
CA GLU A 89 -32.88 -2.88 0.16
C GLU A 89 -33.12 -2.67 -1.35
N ALA A 90 -32.77 -3.68 -2.13
CA ALA A 90 -33.00 -3.71 -3.56
C ALA A 90 -34.44 -4.14 -3.85
N LYS A 91 -34.97 -3.66 -4.97
CA LYS A 91 -36.28 -4.04 -5.49
C LYS A 91 -36.20 -4.27 -6.99
N SER A 92 -37.12 -5.09 -7.50
CA SER A 92 -37.30 -5.26 -8.94
C SER A 92 -37.62 -3.90 -9.60
N PRO A 93 -37.09 -3.61 -10.80
CA PRO A 93 -37.46 -2.42 -11.58
C PRO A 93 -38.96 -2.30 -11.89
N SER A 94 -39.69 -3.41 -11.80
CA SER A 94 -41.15 -3.45 -11.97
C SER A 94 -41.93 -2.83 -10.81
N ILE A 95 -41.29 -2.62 -9.65
CA ILE A 95 -41.91 -1.92 -8.52
C ILE A 95 -42.02 -0.44 -8.85
N ASN A 96 -43.24 0.08 -8.76
CA ASN A 96 -43.55 1.48 -9.06
C ASN A 96 -42.90 2.43 -8.04
N TYR A 97 -42.64 3.65 -8.49
CA TYR A 97 -42.27 4.78 -7.65
C TYR A 97 -43.48 5.72 -7.52
N PRO A 98 -43.77 6.31 -6.34
CA PRO A 98 -43.04 6.20 -5.08
C PRO A 98 -43.09 4.80 -4.47
N PHE A 99 -42.09 4.43 -3.66
CA PHE A 99 -42.05 3.13 -3.01
C PHE A 99 -43.18 2.97 -1.99
N ASP A 100 -43.77 1.77 -1.91
CA ASP A 100 -44.80 1.47 -0.93
C ASP A 100 -44.26 1.60 0.50
N TYR A 101 -45.11 2.12 1.39
CA TYR A 101 -44.80 2.34 2.79
C TYR A 101 -44.27 1.10 3.52
N ASN A 102 -44.76 -0.08 3.15
CA ASN A 102 -44.31 -1.36 3.73
C ASN A 102 -42.82 -1.62 3.51
N TYR A 103 -42.26 -1.22 2.35
CA TYR A 103 -40.83 -1.37 2.07
C TYR A 103 -39.97 -0.43 2.91
N ILE A 104 -40.47 0.80 3.15
CA ILE A 104 -39.79 1.78 4.00
C ILE A 104 -39.75 1.28 5.44
N VAL A 105 -40.89 0.83 5.99
CA VAL A 105 -40.97 0.29 7.35
C VAL A 105 -40.06 -0.92 7.54
N GLN A 106 -40.05 -1.85 6.57
CA GLN A 106 -39.19 -3.03 6.61
C GLN A 106 -37.70 -2.63 6.63
N GLY A 107 -37.28 -1.73 5.75
CA GLY A 107 -35.91 -1.25 5.70
C GLY A 107 -35.47 -0.53 6.99
N LEU A 108 -36.35 0.32 7.54
CA LEU A 108 -36.07 1.03 8.79
C LEU A 108 -35.93 0.07 9.99
N GLN A 109 -36.72 -1.01 10.02
CA GLN A 109 -36.60 -2.05 11.06
C GLN A 109 -35.23 -2.73 11.05
N TYR A 110 -34.64 -2.95 9.87
CA TYR A 110 -33.26 -3.46 9.80
C TYR A 110 -32.26 -2.45 10.36
N CYS A 111 -32.39 -1.18 9.99
CA CYS A 111 -31.45 -0.15 10.44
C CYS A 111 -31.40 -0.03 11.97
N ILE A 112 -32.55 -0.07 12.65
CA ILE A 112 -32.62 0.02 14.12
C ILE A 112 -32.30 -1.29 14.84
N HIS A 113 -32.10 -2.39 14.09
CA HIS A 113 -31.80 -3.67 14.69
C HIS A 113 -30.50 -3.61 15.51
N PRO A 114 -30.44 -4.16 16.74
CA PRO A 114 -29.27 -4.03 17.63
C PRO A 114 -27.93 -4.50 17.05
N GLU A 115 -27.98 -5.41 16.07
CA GLU A 115 -26.78 -5.95 15.41
C GLU A 115 -26.39 -5.21 14.12
N ILE A 116 -27.26 -4.35 13.59
CA ILE A 116 -27.03 -3.59 12.34
C ILE A 116 -26.73 -2.12 12.66
N GLN A 117 -27.61 -1.45 13.40
CA GLN A 117 -27.45 -0.06 13.86
C GLN A 117 -26.99 0.90 12.75
N ALA A 118 -27.65 0.84 11.61
CA ALA A 118 -27.32 1.65 10.44
C ALA A 118 -27.94 3.05 10.52
N LYS A 119 -27.18 4.06 10.08
CA LYS A 119 -27.63 5.46 9.99
C LYS A 119 -28.54 5.69 8.80
N TYR A 120 -28.21 5.11 7.65
CA TYR A 120 -28.98 5.29 6.42
C TYR A 120 -29.63 4.00 5.93
N LEU A 121 -30.88 4.11 5.51
CA LEU A 121 -31.57 3.14 4.67
C LEU A 121 -31.53 3.65 3.23
N ILE A 122 -31.19 2.77 2.29
CA ILE A 122 -31.37 3.03 0.87
C ILE A 122 -32.38 2.06 0.30
N LEU A 123 -33.40 2.60 -0.38
CA LEU A 123 -34.31 1.83 -1.21
C LEU A 123 -34.00 2.11 -2.68
N SER A 124 -33.78 1.07 -3.48
CA SER A 124 -33.52 1.25 -4.91
C SER A 124 -34.15 0.16 -5.76
N ASN A 125 -34.82 0.55 -6.85
CA ASN A 125 -35.24 -0.36 -7.92
C ASN A 125 -34.36 -0.20 -9.19
N GLY A 126 -33.20 0.43 -9.05
CA GLY A 126 -32.31 0.78 -10.15
C GLY A 126 -32.72 2.04 -10.90
N LYS A 127 -34.02 2.25 -11.16
CA LYS A 127 -34.51 3.47 -11.83
C LYS A 127 -34.58 4.66 -10.86
N TYR A 128 -35.14 4.45 -9.68
CA TYR A 128 -35.25 5.43 -8.61
C TYR A 128 -34.53 4.92 -7.37
N THR A 129 -33.89 5.84 -6.65
CA THR A 129 -33.23 5.58 -5.37
C THR A 129 -33.64 6.63 -4.36
N GLU A 130 -33.97 6.20 -3.15
CA GLU A 130 -34.29 7.05 -2.00
C GLU A 130 -33.37 6.73 -0.82
N ILE A 131 -32.89 7.77 -0.15
CA ILE A 131 -32.02 7.66 1.04
C ILE A 131 -32.79 8.23 2.23
N TYR A 132 -32.86 7.47 3.31
CA TYR A 132 -33.51 7.86 4.55
C TYR A 132 -32.50 7.93 5.68
N ASP A 133 -32.56 8.97 6.51
CA ASP A 133 -31.80 9.04 7.77
C ASP A 133 -32.67 8.55 8.92
N VAL A 134 -32.31 7.38 9.45
CA VAL A 134 -33.07 6.65 10.47
C VAL A 134 -33.16 7.46 11.77
N PHE A 135 -32.23 8.38 11.99
CA PHE A 135 -32.18 9.19 13.19
C PHE A 135 -32.57 10.65 12.98
N ASN A 136 -33.07 11.02 11.79
CA ASN A 136 -33.41 12.41 11.46
C ASN A 136 -34.43 13.02 12.43
N SER A 137 -35.42 12.22 12.83
CA SER A 137 -36.47 12.58 13.79
C SER A 137 -35.95 12.81 15.21
N THR A 138 -34.76 12.31 15.55
CA THR A 138 -34.19 12.39 16.91
C THR A 138 -33.75 13.80 17.27
N PHE A 139 -33.35 14.60 16.26
CA PHE A 139 -32.74 15.92 16.45
C PHE A 139 -33.40 17.04 15.68
N PHE A 140 -33.98 16.74 14.52
CA PHE A 140 -34.40 17.77 13.57
C PHE A 140 -35.92 17.91 13.45
N GLU A 141 -36.70 17.21 14.28
CA GLU A 141 -38.18 17.18 14.21
C GLU A 141 -38.72 16.81 12.81
N LYS A 142 -37.91 16.09 12.03
CA LYS A 142 -38.23 15.64 10.68
C LYS A 142 -38.88 14.27 10.71
N ASP A 143 -39.74 14.00 9.73
CA ASP A 143 -40.35 12.68 9.55
C ASP A 143 -39.29 11.64 9.15
N ILE A 144 -39.24 10.52 9.89
CA ILE A 144 -38.35 9.38 9.60
C ILE A 144 -38.72 8.70 8.27
N TYR A 145 -39.97 8.84 7.84
CA TYR A 145 -40.47 8.30 6.57
C TYR A 145 -40.27 9.27 5.40
N ALA A 146 -39.64 10.43 5.61
CA ALA A 146 -39.28 11.34 4.55
C ALA A 146 -37.84 11.07 4.06
N SER A 147 -37.71 10.85 2.76
CA SER A 147 -36.41 10.73 2.11
C SER A 147 -35.60 12.03 2.25
N ILE A 148 -34.32 11.91 2.59
CA ILE A 148 -33.36 13.02 2.63
C ILE A 148 -32.71 13.28 1.27
N LEU A 149 -32.74 12.29 0.37
CA LEU A 149 -32.30 12.43 -1.01
C LEU A 149 -33.00 11.41 -1.90
N THR A 150 -33.62 11.89 -2.98
CA THR A 150 -34.23 11.04 -4.01
C THR A 150 -33.65 11.39 -5.37
N PHE A 151 -33.36 10.37 -6.19
CA PHE A 151 -32.86 10.58 -7.56
C PHE A 151 -33.29 9.47 -8.53
N GLU A 152 -33.49 9.86 -9.80
CA GLU A 152 -33.55 8.91 -10.92
C GLU A 152 -32.11 8.55 -11.36
N ASN A 153 -31.89 7.34 -11.87
CA ASN A 153 -30.57 6.91 -12.35
C ASN A 153 -29.95 7.89 -13.36
N LYS A 154 -30.76 8.54 -14.20
CA LYS A 154 -30.30 9.56 -15.16
C LYS A 154 -29.71 10.81 -14.49
N GLU A 155 -30.07 11.09 -13.26
CA GLU A 155 -29.57 12.24 -12.48
C GLU A 155 -28.27 11.93 -11.74
N LEU A 156 -27.79 10.68 -11.78
CA LEU A 156 -26.68 10.19 -10.96
C LEU A 156 -25.41 11.05 -11.09
N VAL A 157 -25.04 11.45 -12.30
CA VAL A 157 -23.87 12.31 -12.53
C VAL A 157 -24.06 13.69 -11.90
N ASN A 158 -25.26 14.26 -12.00
CA ASN A 158 -25.53 15.62 -11.51
C ASN A 158 -25.64 15.68 -9.98
N LYS A 159 -26.17 14.62 -9.36
CA LYS A 159 -26.33 14.50 -7.90
C LYS A 159 -25.15 13.79 -7.22
N TRP A 160 -24.08 13.48 -7.94
CA TRP A 160 -22.99 12.66 -7.42
C TRP A 160 -22.35 13.24 -6.15
N ASP A 161 -22.12 14.54 -6.09
CA ASP A 161 -21.49 15.17 -4.93
C ASP A 161 -22.34 15.01 -3.65
N GLU A 162 -23.66 15.12 -3.77
CA GLU A 162 -24.60 14.88 -2.66
C GLU A 162 -24.60 13.41 -2.24
N ILE A 163 -24.67 12.49 -3.22
CA ILE A 163 -24.65 11.04 -2.98
C ILE A 163 -23.34 10.62 -2.31
N TYR A 164 -22.20 11.08 -2.83
CA TYR A 164 -20.88 10.77 -2.28
C TYR A 164 -20.67 11.38 -0.90
N SER A 165 -21.23 12.57 -0.64
CA SER A 165 -21.21 13.20 0.69
C SER A 165 -21.96 12.37 1.74
N LEU A 166 -23.06 11.73 1.35
CA LEU A 166 -23.85 10.88 2.27
C LEU A 166 -23.25 9.49 2.44
N LEU A 167 -22.84 8.84 1.35
CA LEU A 167 -22.59 7.39 1.31
C LEU A 167 -21.13 7.02 1.06
N GLY A 168 -20.30 7.96 0.62
CA GLY A 168 -18.90 7.67 0.28
C GLY A 168 -18.12 7.18 1.50
N VAL A 169 -17.22 6.22 1.28
CA VAL A 169 -16.41 5.60 2.36
C VAL A 169 -15.61 6.62 3.18
N GLU A 170 -15.20 7.71 2.53
CA GLU A 170 -14.44 8.81 3.15
C GLU A 170 -15.32 9.87 3.81
N LYS A 171 -16.66 9.83 3.61
CA LYS A 171 -17.60 10.89 4.01
C LYS A 171 -18.62 10.44 5.05
N ILE A 172 -19.03 9.17 5.04
CA ILE A 172 -20.05 8.64 5.95
C ILE A 172 -19.76 8.90 7.43
N ARG A 173 -18.47 8.92 7.83
CA ARG A 173 -18.04 9.25 9.20
C ARG A 173 -18.40 10.66 9.61
N ILE A 174 -18.31 11.65 8.70
CA ILE A 174 -18.62 13.06 8.98
C ILE A 174 -20.06 13.20 9.48
N LYS A 175 -20.99 12.48 8.86
CA LYS A 175 -22.41 12.52 9.25
C LYS A 175 -22.70 11.85 10.58
N ILE A 176 -21.87 10.90 10.98
CA ILE A 176 -21.95 10.26 12.30
C ILE A 176 -21.29 11.14 13.35
N GLU A 177 -20.20 11.83 13.01
CA GLU A 177 -19.55 12.82 13.87
C GLU A 177 -20.48 13.99 14.17
N GLU A 178 -21.20 14.52 13.18
CA GLU A 178 -22.25 15.53 13.35
C GLU A 178 -23.33 15.04 14.33
N PHE A 179 -23.78 13.79 14.18
CA PHE A 179 -24.77 13.18 15.05
C PHE A 179 -24.28 13.02 16.50
N ILE A 180 -23.05 12.56 16.70
CA ILE A 180 -22.42 12.45 18.03
C ILE A 180 -22.27 13.83 18.66
N THR A 181 -21.90 14.85 17.87
CA THR A 181 -21.76 16.23 18.33
C THR A 181 -23.09 16.77 18.85
N ASN A 182 -24.18 16.59 18.09
CA ASN A 182 -25.53 17.00 18.53
C ASN A 182 -25.98 16.26 19.81
N PHE A 183 -25.67 14.96 19.92
CA PHE A 183 -25.92 14.20 21.15
C PHE A 183 -25.15 14.74 22.34
N TYR A 184 -23.86 15.02 22.15
CA TYR A 184 -23.00 15.60 23.16
C TYR A 184 -23.53 16.96 23.63
N GLU A 185 -23.89 17.85 22.71
CA GLU A 185 -24.46 19.16 23.01
C GLU A 185 -25.78 19.04 23.78
N LYS A 186 -26.69 18.17 23.33
CA LYS A 186 -27.96 17.91 24.02
C LYS A 186 -27.76 17.43 25.46
N LEU A 187 -26.82 16.50 25.68
CA LEU A 187 -26.48 16.02 27.03
C LEU A 187 -25.87 17.15 27.87
N CYS A 188 -24.97 17.95 27.31
CA CYS A 188 -24.35 19.06 28.02
C CYS A 188 -25.38 20.10 28.48
N LEU A 189 -26.31 20.47 27.59
CA LEU A 189 -27.36 21.45 27.89
C LEU A 189 -28.43 20.92 28.84
N SER A 190 -28.47 19.62 29.13
CA SER A 190 -29.36 19.03 30.14
C SER A 190 -28.85 19.18 31.58
N SER A 191 -27.59 19.62 31.75
CA SER A 191 -26.96 19.80 33.07
C SER A 191 -26.88 21.27 33.45
N LEU A 192 -27.08 21.57 34.74
CA LEU A 192 -26.81 22.89 35.33
C LEU A 192 -25.35 23.06 35.77
N ASP A 193 -24.56 21.98 35.78
CA ASP A 193 -23.14 22.04 36.14
C ASP A 193 -22.30 22.46 34.93
N LYS A 194 -21.69 23.65 35.04
CA LYS A 194 -20.79 24.20 34.02
C LYS A 194 -19.56 23.34 33.72
N ASN A 195 -19.18 22.42 34.62
CA ASN A 195 -18.04 21.52 34.42
C ASN A 195 -18.42 20.22 33.69
N TYR A 196 -19.72 19.91 33.59
CA TYR A 196 -20.23 18.68 32.99
C TYR A 196 -19.71 18.40 31.57
N PRO A 197 -19.60 19.39 30.64
CA PRO A 197 -19.05 19.15 29.30
C PRO A 197 -17.63 18.57 29.32
N PHE A 198 -16.77 19.07 30.21
CA PHE A 198 -15.40 18.59 30.36
C PHE A 198 -15.38 17.17 30.94
N GLU A 199 -16.19 16.90 31.96
CA GLU A 199 -16.30 15.55 32.53
C GLU A 199 -16.81 14.51 31.53
N LEU A 200 -17.84 14.87 30.76
CA LEU A 200 -18.41 14.01 29.74
C LEU A 200 -17.38 13.70 28.65
N THR A 201 -16.65 14.72 28.17
CA THR A 201 -15.57 14.54 27.20
C THR A 201 -14.48 13.60 27.73
N SER A 202 -14.05 13.80 28.99
CA SER A 202 -13.06 12.93 29.63
C SER A 202 -13.53 11.47 29.72
N LYS A 203 -14.81 11.25 30.01
CA LYS A 203 -15.43 9.90 30.04
C LYS A 203 -15.47 9.26 28.66
N ILE A 204 -15.93 10.00 27.64
CA ILE A 204 -16.06 9.50 26.25
C ILE A 204 -14.68 9.19 25.64
N THR A 205 -13.68 10.01 25.93
CA THR A 205 -12.33 9.92 25.33
C THR A 205 -11.34 9.08 26.14
N LYS A 206 -11.75 8.53 27.30
CA LYS A 206 -10.90 7.76 28.23
C LYS A 206 -10.07 6.66 27.56
N ASN A 207 -10.59 6.03 26.49
CA ASN A 207 -9.95 4.92 25.78
C ASN A 207 -9.14 5.35 24.54
N ASN A 208 -8.89 6.65 24.32
CA ASN A 208 -8.25 7.17 23.11
C ASN A 208 -6.89 6.50 22.80
N TYR A 209 -6.06 6.26 23.81
CA TYR A 209 -4.74 5.66 23.68
C TYR A 209 -4.83 4.21 23.18
N GLU A 210 -5.74 3.42 23.77
CA GLU A 210 -5.94 2.03 23.36
C GLU A 210 -6.51 1.94 21.94
N LEU A 211 -7.48 2.79 21.60
CA LEU A 211 -7.99 2.89 20.23
C LEU A 211 -6.89 3.23 19.22
N SER A 212 -6.03 4.20 19.55
CA SER A 212 -4.89 4.60 18.71
C SER A 212 -3.91 3.44 18.50
N ARG A 213 -3.59 2.69 19.57
CA ARG A 213 -2.73 1.51 19.49
C ARG A 213 -3.34 0.40 18.64
N GLN A 214 -4.65 0.18 18.74
CA GLN A 214 -5.32 -0.81 17.90
C GLN A 214 -5.24 -0.40 16.43
N ILE A 215 -5.52 0.87 16.11
CA ILE A 215 -5.39 1.40 14.74
C ILE A 215 -3.97 1.19 14.21
N GLU A 216 -2.94 1.51 15.01
CA GLU A 216 -1.53 1.33 14.66
C GLU A 216 -1.18 -0.14 14.39
N ARG A 217 -1.63 -1.05 15.25
CA ARG A 217 -1.43 -2.51 15.05
C ARG A 217 -2.04 -2.98 13.75
N TYR A 218 -3.26 -2.54 13.44
CA TYR A 218 -3.92 -2.88 12.17
C TYR A 218 -3.18 -2.28 10.97
N ARG A 219 -2.74 -1.01 11.05
CA ARG A 219 -1.96 -0.35 10.00
C ARG A 219 -0.69 -1.14 9.70
N ASN A 220 0.04 -1.54 10.73
CA ASN A 220 1.26 -2.34 10.60
C ASN A 220 0.97 -3.72 10.03
N LYS A 221 -0.14 -4.36 10.41
CA LYS A 221 -0.56 -5.63 9.81
C LYS A 221 -0.75 -5.49 8.29
N LEU A 222 -1.49 -4.47 7.84
CA LEU A 222 -1.71 -4.22 6.40
C LEU A 222 -0.41 -3.91 5.65
N TYR A 223 0.49 -3.15 6.28
CA TYR A 223 1.80 -2.86 5.73
C TYR A 223 2.65 -4.12 5.54
N VAL A 224 2.69 -5.00 6.55
CA VAL A 224 3.40 -6.29 6.48
C VAL A 224 2.79 -7.21 5.44
N GLU A 225 1.46 -7.34 5.41
CA GLU A 225 0.76 -8.15 4.40
C GLU A 225 1.14 -7.75 2.97
N LYS A 226 1.24 -6.44 2.69
CA LYS A 226 1.70 -5.95 1.39
C LYS A 226 3.16 -6.31 1.11
N LEU A 227 4.05 -6.13 2.08
CA LEU A 227 5.46 -6.49 1.92
C LEU A 227 5.62 -7.98 1.63
N ASP A 228 4.84 -8.83 2.31
CA ASP A 228 4.83 -10.27 2.07
C ASP A 228 4.30 -10.60 0.66
N GLU A 229 3.23 -9.93 0.20
CA GLU A 229 2.72 -10.08 -1.16
C GLU A 229 3.78 -9.70 -2.22
N GLU A 230 4.50 -8.58 -2.05
CA GLU A 230 5.59 -8.14 -2.93
C GLU A 230 6.79 -9.11 -2.90
N TYR A 231 7.16 -9.57 -1.71
CA TYR A 231 8.22 -10.55 -1.51
C TYR A 231 7.89 -11.88 -2.21
N ASN A 232 6.66 -12.38 -2.06
CA ASN A 232 6.21 -13.62 -2.69
C ASN A 232 6.16 -13.51 -4.21
N LYS A 233 5.65 -12.40 -4.76
CA LYS A 233 5.67 -12.14 -6.21
C LYS A 233 7.09 -12.15 -6.77
N THR A 234 8.02 -11.50 -6.08
CA THR A 234 9.44 -11.46 -6.47
C THR A 234 10.06 -12.85 -6.43
N ASN A 235 9.78 -13.63 -5.37
CA ASN A 235 10.25 -15.01 -5.23
C ASN A 235 9.75 -15.91 -6.38
N GLU A 236 8.45 -15.86 -6.68
CA GLU A 236 7.86 -16.62 -7.79
C GLU A 236 8.47 -16.24 -9.14
N TYR A 237 8.71 -14.94 -9.37
CA TYR A 237 9.39 -14.47 -10.57
C TYR A 237 10.81 -15.05 -10.67
N LEU A 238 11.63 -14.92 -9.63
CA LEU A 238 13.02 -15.41 -9.65
C LEU A 238 13.13 -16.93 -9.84
N LYS A 239 12.20 -17.71 -9.27
CA LYS A 239 12.13 -19.17 -9.50
C LYS A 239 11.91 -19.51 -10.97
N LYS A 240 11.02 -18.77 -11.63
CA LYS A 240 10.62 -19.00 -13.03
C LYS A 240 11.58 -18.37 -14.04
N ALA A 241 12.34 -17.35 -13.64
CA ALA A 241 13.26 -16.63 -14.50
C ALA A 241 14.30 -17.56 -15.16
N SER A 242 14.63 -17.24 -16.40
CA SER A 242 15.73 -17.83 -17.16
C SER A 242 17.09 -17.38 -16.62
N LEU A 243 18.16 -18.10 -16.97
CA LEU A 243 19.53 -17.71 -16.59
C LEU A 243 19.86 -16.28 -17.07
N LYS A 244 19.44 -15.92 -18.29
CA LYS A 244 19.64 -14.57 -18.86
C LYS A 244 18.92 -13.49 -18.05
N GLU A 245 17.68 -13.72 -17.65
CA GLU A 245 16.92 -12.77 -16.83
C GLU A 245 17.53 -12.60 -15.45
N LEU A 246 18.09 -13.67 -14.87
CA LEU A 246 18.80 -13.62 -13.61
C LEU A 246 20.13 -12.86 -13.73
N GLU A 247 20.88 -13.05 -14.81
CA GLU A 247 22.10 -12.27 -15.11
C GLU A 247 21.80 -10.77 -15.22
N ILE A 248 20.74 -10.40 -15.95
CA ILE A 248 20.28 -9.00 -16.02
C ILE A 248 19.88 -8.51 -14.62
N GLY A 249 19.19 -9.34 -13.84
CA GLY A 249 18.82 -9.02 -12.46
C GLY A 249 20.03 -8.73 -11.56
N MET A 250 21.17 -9.38 -11.79
CA MET A 250 22.42 -9.16 -11.04
C MET A 250 23.10 -7.81 -11.35
N GLU A 251 22.61 -7.07 -12.35
CA GLU A 251 23.12 -5.73 -12.68
C GLU A 251 22.54 -4.63 -11.77
N TYR A 252 21.49 -4.96 -11.02
CA TYR A 252 20.76 -4.05 -10.13
C TYR A 252 21.11 -4.30 -8.66
N PRO A 253 20.78 -3.37 -7.74
CA PRO A 253 21.08 -3.51 -6.31
C PRO A 253 20.49 -4.79 -5.70
N LEU A 254 21.17 -5.33 -4.68
CA LEU A 254 20.69 -6.48 -3.92
C LEU A 254 19.27 -6.29 -3.38
N GLY A 255 18.47 -7.35 -3.48
CA GLY A 255 17.16 -7.44 -2.87
C GLY A 255 17.23 -7.66 -1.36
N ARG A 256 16.07 -7.66 -0.71
CA ARG A 256 15.98 -7.96 0.72
C ARG A 256 16.04 -9.48 0.97
N GLY A 257 16.90 -9.89 1.90
CA GLY A 257 17.00 -11.29 2.36
C GLY A 257 17.69 -12.20 1.34
N SER A 258 17.24 -13.44 1.23
CA SER A 258 17.78 -14.47 0.32
C SER A 258 17.23 -14.42 -1.10
N ASN A 259 16.26 -13.54 -1.39
CA ASN A 259 15.64 -13.41 -2.71
C ASN A 259 16.49 -12.53 -3.64
N ASN A 260 17.67 -13.03 -3.99
CA ASN A 260 18.59 -12.34 -4.90
C ASN A 260 18.72 -13.12 -6.20
N PRO A 261 18.74 -12.45 -7.37
CA PRO A 261 19.04 -13.05 -8.66
C PRO A 261 20.24 -14.00 -8.64
N SER A 262 21.33 -13.63 -7.98
CA SER A 262 22.55 -14.45 -7.89
C SER A 262 22.37 -15.78 -7.16
N VAL A 263 21.47 -15.87 -6.17
CA VAL A 263 21.16 -17.14 -5.50
C VAL A 263 20.47 -18.09 -6.48
N TYR A 264 19.41 -17.63 -7.14
CA TYR A 264 18.67 -18.43 -8.11
C TYR A 264 19.51 -18.77 -9.36
N TYR A 265 20.44 -17.89 -9.74
CA TYR A 265 21.39 -18.14 -10.82
C TYR A 265 22.28 -19.33 -10.50
N VAL A 266 22.92 -19.32 -9.32
CA VAL A 266 23.77 -20.42 -8.86
C VAL A 266 22.96 -21.70 -8.65
N MET A 267 21.76 -21.62 -8.06
CA MET A 267 20.87 -22.77 -7.91
C MET A 267 20.60 -23.48 -9.24
N LYS A 268 20.26 -22.73 -10.29
CA LYS A 268 19.99 -23.31 -11.61
C LYS A 268 21.26 -23.85 -12.28
N LEU A 269 22.40 -23.19 -12.11
CA LEU A 269 23.65 -23.68 -12.68
C LEU A 269 24.14 -24.98 -12.02
N LEU A 270 23.90 -25.16 -10.72
CA LEU A 270 24.24 -26.41 -10.01
C LEU A 270 23.54 -27.64 -10.61
N ASP A 271 22.40 -27.47 -11.29
CA ASP A 271 21.70 -28.56 -11.98
C ASP A 271 22.36 -28.95 -13.31
N THR A 272 23.19 -28.08 -13.90
CA THR A 272 23.69 -28.22 -15.28
C THR A 272 25.21 -28.15 -15.44
N GLU A 273 25.93 -27.64 -14.44
CA GLU A 273 27.37 -27.35 -14.53
C GLU A 273 28.11 -27.81 -13.28
N ASN A 274 29.41 -28.10 -13.44
CA ASN A 274 30.27 -28.42 -12.31
C ASN A 274 30.58 -27.16 -11.47
N GLU A 275 30.91 -27.32 -10.20
CA GLU A 275 31.05 -26.19 -9.28
C GLU A 275 32.23 -25.28 -9.62
N GLU A 276 33.26 -25.81 -10.28
CA GLU A 276 34.42 -25.05 -10.73
C GLU A 276 34.08 -24.09 -11.88
N ASN A 277 33.29 -24.53 -12.87
CA ASN A 277 32.79 -23.69 -13.94
C ASN A 277 31.89 -22.58 -13.41
N ILE A 278 31.05 -22.88 -12.42
CA ILE A 278 30.19 -21.89 -11.78
C ILE A 278 31.04 -20.82 -11.07
N PHE A 279 32.07 -21.25 -10.33
CA PHE A 279 33.03 -20.34 -9.72
C PHE A 279 33.68 -19.42 -10.76
N GLU A 280 34.23 -19.97 -11.84
CA GLU A 280 34.88 -19.19 -12.91
C GLU A 280 33.91 -18.21 -13.59
N LYS A 281 32.65 -18.61 -13.80
CA LYS A 281 31.62 -17.71 -14.34
C LYS A 281 31.32 -16.54 -13.42
N LEU A 282 31.19 -16.78 -12.12
CA LEU A 282 30.88 -15.74 -11.15
C LEU A 282 31.99 -14.69 -11.01
N ILE A 283 33.26 -15.10 -11.14
CA ILE A 283 34.42 -14.19 -11.03
C ILE A 283 34.87 -13.62 -12.38
N SER A 284 34.26 -14.07 -13.48
CA SER A 284 34.64 -13.66 -14.83
C SER A 284 34.60 -12.15 -14.97
N ASN A 285 35.71 -11.55 -15.41
CA ASN A 285 35.86 -10.11 -15.56
C ASN A 285 35.52 -9.31 -14.28
N TYR A 286 35.78 -9.86 -13.08
CA TYR A 286 35.44 -9.22 -11.80
C TYR A 286 35.82 -7.74 -11.70
N ASN A 287 36.99 -7.36 -12.22
CA ASN A 287 37.44 -5.97 -12.21
C ASN A 287 36.61 -5.01 -13.10
N LYS A 288 35.84 -5.54 -14.04
CA LYS A 288 34.93 -4.79 -14.94
C LYS A 288 33.46 -4.85 -14.51
N LEU A 289 33.15 -5.55 -13.42
CA LEU A 289 31.80 -5.62 -12.87
C LEU A 289 31.41 -4.31 -12.16
N SER A 290 30.11 -3.98 -12.22
CA SER A 290 29.53 -2.86 -11.48
C SER A 290 29.61 -3.09 -9.97
N TYR A 291 29.36 -2.05 -9.19
CA TYR A 291 29.27 -2.16 -7.73
C TYR A 291 28.26 -3.25 -7.34
N PHE A 292 27.06 -3.22 -7.94
CA PHE A 292 25.98 -4.18 -7.65
C PHE A 292 26.32 -5.59 -8.12
N GLN A 293 26.94 -5.72 -9.29
CA GLN A 293 27.40 -7.03 -9.80
C GLN A 293 28.45 -7.65 -8.89
N LYS A 294 29.32 -6.86 -8.26
CA LYS A 294 30.29 -7.36 -7.27
C LYS A 294 29.62 -7.86 -5.99
N GLU A 295 28.58 -7.16 -5.51
CA GLU A 295 27.76 -7.64 -4.40
C GLU A 295 27.07 -8.96 -4.77
N HIS A 296 26.48 -9.04 -5.96
CA HIS A 296 25.84 -10.26 -6.47
C HIS A 296 26.83 -11.42 -6.65
N CYS A 297 28.04 -11.15 -7.15
CA CYS A 297 29.15 -12.10 -7.23
C CYS A 297 29.44 -12.69 -5.86
N PHE A 298 29.60 -11.85 -4.82
CA PHE A 298 29.85 -12.32 -3.45
C PHE A 298 28.70 -13.15 -2.90
N VAL A 299 27.45 -12.73 -3.09
CA VAL A 299 26.28 -13.53 -2.68
C VAL A 299 26.24 -14.88 -3.39
N GLY A 300 26.49 -14.91 -4.70
CA GLY A 300 26.54 -16.14 -5.50
C GLY A 300 27.65 -17.08 -5.03
N LEU A 301 28.86 -16.56 -4.80
CA LEU A 301 29.99 -17.33 -4.29
C LEU A 301 29.72 -17.88 -2.88
N CYS A 302 29.16 -17.07 -1.98
CA CYS A 302 28.79 -17.53 -0.64
C CYS A 302 27.72 -18.62 -0.70
N PHE A 303 26.73 -18.48 -1.57
CA PHE A 303 25.72 -19.52 -1.78
C PHE A 303 26.34 -20.80 -2.35
N LEU A 304 27.22 -20.70 -3.34
CA LEU A 304 27.96 -21.85 -3.89
C LEU A 304 28.78 -22.55 -2.81
N TYR A 305 29.52 -21.80 -1.98
CA TYR A 305 30.32 -22.31 -0.87
C TYR A 305 29.49 -23.16 0.10
N GLN A 306 28.30 -22.69 0.44
CA GLN A 306 27.38 -23.38 1.36
C GLN A 306 26.78 -24.66 0.75
N ASN A 307 26.68 -24.75 -0.57
CA ASN A 307 25.95 -25.82 -1.26
C ASN A 307 26.86 -26.80 -2.01
N THR A 308 28.15 -26.53 -2.16
CA THR A 308 29.12 -27.48 -2.71
C THR A 308 29.73 -28.36 -1.62
N LYS A 309 30.09 -29.60 -1.99
CA LYS A 309 30.90 -30.51 -1.17
C LYS A 309 32.37 -30.53 -1.59
N ASN A 310 32.72 -29.82 -2.67
CA ASN A 310 34.07 -29.78 -3.19
C ASN A 310 34.95 -28.84 -2.35
N ILE A 311 35.87 -29.42 -1.58
CA ILE A 311 36.75 -28.70 -0.65
C ILE A 311 37.68 -27.74 -1.39
N ASP A 312 38.14 -28.11 -2.59
CA ASP A 312 39.03 -27.25 -3.39
C ASP A 312 38.30 -26.01 -3.88
N VAL A 313 37.04 -26.17 -4.33
CA VAL A 313 36.18 -25.04 -4.72
C VAL A 313 35.84 -24.17 -3.51
N GLN A 314 35.52 -24.76 -2.35
CA GLN A 314 35.30 -24.00 -1.12
C GLN A 314 36.52 -23.15 -0.74
N LYS A 315 37.72 -23.73 -0.86
CA LYS A 315 38.98 -23.01 -0.61
C LYS A 315 39.18 -21.87 -1.60
N LYS A 316 39.01 -22.11 -2.92
CA LYS A 316 39.09 -21.08 -3.95
C LYS A 316 38.14 -19.91 -3.69
N ILE A 317 36.89 -20.21 -3.32
CA ILE A 317 35.89 -19.19 -2.97
C ILE A 317 36.34 -18.39 -1.76
N LYS A 318 36.78 -19.05 -0.68
CA LYS A 318 37.23 -18.38 0.54
C LYS A 318 38.43 -17.47 0.26
N ASP A 319 39.42 -17.96 -0.48
CA ASP A 319 40.62 -17.20 -0.83
C ASP A 319 40.25 -15.95 -1.66
N PHE A 320 39.37 -16.10 -2.66
CA PHE A 320 38.88 -14.98 -3.48
C PHE A 320 38.13 -13.93 -2.65
N ILE A 321 37.25 -14.36 -1.74
CA ILE A 321 36.48 -13.46 -0.87
C ILE A 321 37.43 -12.69 0.05
N VAL A 322 38.38 -13.36 0.71
CA VAL A 322 39.35 -12.71 1.60
C VAL A 322 40.19 -11.68 0.86
N GLU A 323 40.64 -12.00 -0.35
CA GLU A 323 41.43 -11.09 -1.18
C GLU A 323 40.65 -9.82 -1.56
N ASN A 324 39.34 -9.93 -1.81
CA ASN A 324 38.55 -8.88 -2.43
C ASN A 324 37.59 -8.13 -1.49
N MET A 325 37.22 -8.69 -0.32
CA MET A 325 36.18 -8.12 0.55
C MET A 325 36.51 -6.74 1.13
N ASP A 326 37.79 -6.43 1.30
CA ASP A 326 38.30 -5.19 1.89
C ASP A 326 39.16 -4.39 0.90
N LYS A 327 39.20 -4.83 -0.36
CA LYS A 327 40.03 -4.24 -1.42
C LYS A 327 39.51 -2.84 -1.78
N PRO A 328 40.41 -1.85 -1.99
CA PRO A 328 40.01 -0.54 -2.47
C PRO A 328 39.29 -0.61 -3.81
N LEU A 329 38.37 0.33 -4.06
CA LEU A 329 37.73 0.45 -5.38
C LEU A 329 38.79 0.71 -6.45
N ASN A 330 38.65 0.02 -7.58
CA ASN A 330 39.36 0.38 -8.79
C ASN A 330 38.76 1.67 -9.40
N SER A 331 39.44 2.29 -10.36
CA SER A 331 38.99 3.56 -10.96
C SER A 331 37.59 3.45 -11.59
N LEU A 332 37.23 2.30 -12.17
CA LEU A 332 35.90 2.09 -12.76
C LEU A 332 34.79 2.21 -11.69
N ASN A 333 34.88 1.45 -10.59
CA ASN A 333 33.85 1.50 -9.55
C ASN A 333 33.92 2.76 -8.70
N LYS A 334 35.10 3.41 -8.61
CA LYS A 334 35.21 4.72 -7.96
C LYS A 334 34.44 5.78 -8.75
N ALA A 335 34.61 5.84 -10.07
CA ALA A 335 33.84 6.72 -10.94
C ALA A 335 32.33 6.42 -10.88
N GLU A 336 31.96 5.13 -10.96
CA GLU A 336 30.56 4.67 -10.87
C GLU A 336 29.87 5.12 -9.58
N THR A 337 30.48 4.83 -8.43
CA THR A 337 29.90 5.17 -7.13
C THR A 337 29.82 6.67 -6.90
N MET A 338 30.82 7.44 -7.33
CA MET A 338 30.79 8.90 -7.29
C MET A 338 29.66 9.48 -8.12
N PHE A 339 29.46 8.97 -9.34
CA PHE A 339 28.37 9.41 -10.19
C PHE A 339 27.00 9.13 -9.54
N LEU A 340 26.78 7.93 -9.02
CA LEU A 340 25.56 7.58 -8.30
C LEU A 340 25.31 8.49 -7.09
N ARG A 341 26.36 8.81 -6.31
CA ARG A 341 26.25 9.76 -5.19
C ARG A 341 25.85 11.15 -5.67
N CYS A 342 26.49 11.68 -6.71
CA CYS A 342 26.15 12.97 -7.30
C CYS A 342 24.69 13.01 -7.78
N ILE A 343 24.24 12.01 -8.53
CA ILE A 343 22.85 11.92 -9.00
C ILE A 343 21.87 11.90 -7.84
N ARG A 344 22.13 11.07 -6.81
CA ARG A 344 21.28 11.02 -5.63
C ARG A 344 21.21 12.37 -4.91
N LYS A 345 22.35 13.05 -4.73
CA LYS A 345 22.41 14.38 -4.11
C LYS A 345 21.63 15.41 -4.93
N ILE A 346 21.80 15.44 -6.25
CA ILE A 346 21.06 16.32 -7.17
C ILE A 346 19.55 16.09 -7.05
N ILE A 347 19.10 14.83 -7.03
CA ILE A 347 17.69 14.47 -6.89
C ILE A 347 17.14 15.01 -5.55
N LEU A 348 17.88 14.80 -4.46
CA LEU A 348 17.44 15.25 -3.13
C LEU A 348 17.42 16.77 -3.00
N ILE A 349 18.36 17.47 -3.62
CA ILE A 349 18.42 18.94 -3.55
C ILE A 349 17.34 19.58 -4.43
N HIS A 350 17.15 19.11 -5.67
CA HIS A 350 16.35 19.84 -6.66
C HIS A 350 15.00 19.22 -7.00
N ILE A 351 14.85 17.90 -6.88
CA ILE A 351 13.66 17.16 -7.33
C ILE A 351 12.77 16.82 -6.13
N HIS A 352 13.35 16.28 -5.07
CA HIS A 352 12.64 15.80 -3.88
C HIS A 352 11.69 16.85 -3.28
N PRO A 353 12.07 18.13 -3.05
CA PRO A 353 11.16 19.10 -2.43
C PRO A 353 9.88 19.33 -3.26
N LYS A 354 10.04 19.45 -4.58
CA LYS A 354 8.92 19.65 -5.51
C LYS A 354 8.01 18.42 -5.59
N LEU A 355 8.62 17.24 -5.64
CA LEU A 355 7.90 15.98 -5.69
C LEU A 355 7.14 15.73 -4.38
N ARG A 356 7.76 15.97 -3.23
CA ARG A 356 7.14 15.83 -1.91
C ARG A 356 5.92 16.73 -1.75
N ASN A 357 6.00 17.97 -2.24
CA ASN A 357 4.84 18.88 -2.26
C ASN A 357 3.71 18.32 -3.13
N LYS A 358 4.01 17.81 -4.33
CA LYS A 358 2.99 17.17 -5.20
C LYS A 358 2.35 15.95 -4.55
N ILE A 359 3.15 15.10 -3.88
CA ILE A 359 2.67 13.93 -3.13
C ILE A 359 1.76 14.38 -1.98
N ASN A 360 2.16 15.38 -1.20
CA ASN A 360 1.34 15.87 -0.09
C ASN A 360 0.00 16.42 -0.56
N GLU A 361 -0.02 17.16 -1.68
CA GLU A 361 -1.28 17.65 -2.27
C GLU A 361 -2.18 16.51 -2.75
N SER A 362 -1.63 15.49 -3.43
CA SER A 362 -2.42 14.36 -3.89
C SER A 362 -2.97 13.51 -2.73
N LEU A 363 -2.24 13.44 -1.62
CA LEU A 363 -2.68 12.69 -0.43
C LEU A 363 -3.87 13.33 0.28
N LYS A 364 -4.14 14.63 0.14
CA LYS A 364 -5.29 15.29 0.80
C LYS A 364 -6.63 14.69 0.40
N SER A 365 -6.74 14.19 -0.83
CA SER A 365 -7.95 13.58 -1.38
C SER A 365 -7.83 12.07 -1.64
N ALA A 366 -6.65 11.48 -1.41
CA ALA A 366 -6.42 10.05 -1.61
C ALA A 366 -7.14 9.21 -0.53
N PRO A 367 -7.61 7.98 -0.82
CA PRO A 367 -8.20 7.08 0.18
C PRO A 367 -7.30 6.82 1.39
N GLU A 368 -7.89 6.53 2.56
CA GLU A 368 -7.14 6.26 3.81
C GLU A 368 -6.04 5.22 3.66
N ILE A 369 -6.30 4.13 2.95
CA ILE A 369 -5.30 3.08 2.72
C ILE A 369 -4.06 3.63 2.00
N ILE A 370 -4.25 4.57 1.07
CA ILE A 370 -3.13 5.25 0.39
C ILE A 370 -2.45 6.23 1.34
N ARG A 371 -3.22 7.00 2.12
CA ARG A 371 -2.64 7.99 3.04
C ARG A 371 -1.79 7.37 4.15
N PHE A 372 -2.23 6.23 4.70
CA PHE A 372 -1.70 5.69 5.95
C PHE A 372 -0.98 4.36 5.82
N VAL A 373 -1.24 3.56 4.78
CA VAL A 373 -0.58 2.24 4.58
C VAL A 373 0.32 2.25 3.35
N ASN A 374 -0.21 2.75 2.23
CA ASN A 374 0.43 2.74 0.91
C ASN A 374 0.93 4.12 0.50
N LYS A 375 1.42 4.89 1.47
CA LYS A 375 1.84 6.25 1.25
C LYS A 375 2.97 6.28 0.23
N PRO A 376 2.79 6.94 -0.92
CA PRO A 376 3.84 7.03 -1.92
C PRO A 376 4.98 7.90 -1.35
N LEU A 377 6.19 7.40 -1.50
CA LEU A 377 7.44 8.06 -1.13
C LEU A 377 8.07 8.68 -2.38
N ALA A 378 8.88 9.71 -2.20
CA ALA A 378 9.61 10.32 -3.31
C ALA A 378 10.47 9.30 -4.07
N SER A 379 11.08 8.33 -3.35
CA SER A 379 11.87 7.24 -3.94
C SER A 379 11.07 6.40 -4.93
N ASN A 380 9.77 6.20 -4.72
CA ASN A 380 8.93 5.42 -5.64
C ASN A 380 8.88 6.02 -7.06
N TYR A 381 9.16 7.32 -7.20
CA TYR A 381 9.17 8.01 -8.49
C TYR A 381 10.56 8.20 -9.07
N THR A 382 11.60 8.33 -8.24
CA THR A 382 12.96 8.64 -8.73
C THR A 382 13.84 7.41 -8.91
N TYR A 383 13.58 6.34 -8.15
CA TYR A 383 14.51 5.21 -8.07
C TYR A 383 14.73 4.51 -9.42
N LYS A 384 13.67 4.35 -10.22
CA LYS A 384 13.77 3.74 -11.56
C LYS A 384 14.69 4.57 -12.48
N ASP A 385 14.52 5.89 -12.46
CA ASP A 385 15.33 6.79 -13.29
C ASP A 385 16.79 6.78 -12.85
N GLU A 386 17.05 6.70 -11.54
CA GLU A 386 18.42 6.54 -11.01
C GLU A 386 19.11 5.28 -11.53
N LEU A 387 18.40 4.16 -11.59
CA LEU A 387 18.93 2.91 -12.15
C LEU A 387 19.17 3.02 -13.66
N ILE A 388 18.30 3.72 -14.41
CA ILE A 388 18.50 3.97 -15.83
C ILE A 388 19.72 4.87 -16.07
N PHE A 389 19.91 5.92 -15.25
CA PHE A 389 21.10 6.76 -15.32
C PHE A 389 22.38 5.97 -15.00
N HIS A 390 22.33 5.12 -13.98
CA HIS A 390 23.44 4.24 -13.63
C HIS A 390 23.82 3.31 -14.77
N ASP A 391 22.87 2.58 -15.35
CA ASP A 391 23.15 1.61 -16.41
C ASP A 391 23.80 2.28 -17.64
N ASN A 392 23.20 3.39 -18.11
CA ASN A 392 23.75 4.16 -19.23
C ASN A 392 25.17 4.67 -18.94
N TYR A 393 25.39 5.22 -17.74
CA TYR A 393 26.68 5.79 -17.39
C TYR A 393 27.74 4.72 -17.16
N PHE A 394 27.39 3.61 -16.50
CA PHE A 394 28.32 2.53 -16.23
C PHE A 394 28.78 1.85 -17.52
N ASN A 395 27.88 1.66 -18.48
CA ASN A 395 28.22 1.15 -19.81
C ASN A 395 29.17 2.10 -20.55
N PHE A 396 29.00 3.42 -20.42
CA PHE A 396 29.98 4.39 -20.92
C PHE A 396 31.34 4.27 -20.21
N LEU A 397 31.37 4.25 -18.87
CA LEU A 397 32.61 4.15 -18.10
C LEU A 397 33.44 2.89 -18.44
N LYS A 398 32.79 1.76 -18.73
CA LYS A 398 33.45 0.52 -19.16
C LYS A 398 34.28 0.66 -20.44
N THR A 399 33.98 1.66 -21.29
CA THR A 399 34.69 1.88 -22.55
C THR A 399 35.96 2.72 -22.39
N LEU A 400 36.16 3.31 -21.21
CA LEU A 400 37.22 4.27 -20.97
C LEU A 400 38.51 3.62 -20.45
N THR A 401 39.63 4.29 -20.75
CA THR A 401 40.94 3.96 -20.18
C THR A 401 41.06 4.41 -18.73
N GLU A 402 42.03 3.88 -18.01
CA GLU A 402 42.28 4.25 -16.61
C GLU A 402 42.58 5.75 -16.43
N ASN A 403 43.31 6.35 -17.37
CA ASN A 403 43.59 7.79 -17.36
C ASN A 403 42.32 8.63 -17.53
N GLU A 404 41.43 8.24 -18.44
CA GLU A 404 40.15 8.92 -18.66
C GLU A 404 39.22 8.77 -17.44
N LEU A 405 39.17 7.58 -16.83
CA LEU A 405 38.43 7.35 -15.59
C LEU A 405 38.93 8.24 -14.46
N ASN A 406 40.25 8.39 -14.31
CA ASN A 406 40.85 9.25 -13.29
C ASN A 406 40.51 10.74 -13.52
N LEU A 407 40.44 11.20 -14.77
CA LEU A 407 39.98 12.56 -15.08
C LEU A 407 38.50 12.76 -14.70
N ILE A 408 37.64 11.79 -15.02
CA ILE A 408 36.22 11.82 -14.64
C ILE A 408 36.06 11.85 -13.12
N ILE A 409 36.84 11.05 -12.38
CA ILE A 409 36.81 11.02 -10.92
C ILE A 409 37.08 12.42 -10.35
N LEU A 410 38.08 13.14 -10.87
CA LEU A 410 38.42 14.49 -10.41
C LEU A 410 37.27 15.48 -10.66
N GLU A 411 36.58 15.39 -11.79
CA GLU A 411 35.42 16.25 -12.07
C GLU A 411 34.22 15.90 -11.19
N LEU A 412 33.94 14.60 -11.00
CA LEU A 412 32.88 14.16 -10.09
C LEU A 412 33.16 14.58 -8.64
N GLU A 413 34.42 14.59 -8.21
CA GLU A 413 34.82 15.05 -6.87
C GLU A 413 34.49 16.52 -6.67
N LYS A 414 34.79 17.37 -7.66
CA LYS A 414 34.43 18.79 -7.64
C LYS A 414 32.92 18.98 -7.55
N ILE A 415 32.17 18.26 -8.38
CA ILE A 415 30.69 18.31 -8.38
C ILE A 415 30.15 17.88 -7.02
N GLU A 416 30.61 16.74 -6.49
CA GLU A 416 30.15 16.22 -5.21
C GLU A 416 30.41 17.19 -4.06
N ASN A 417 31.59 17.82 -4.04
CA ASN A 417 31.95 18.82 -3.03
C ASN A 417 31.07 20.07 -3.10
N ILE A 418 30.69 20.53 -4.29
CA ILE A 418 29.76 21.66 -4.46
C ILE A 418 28.38 21.30 -3.89
N LEU A 419 27.93 20.06 -4.06
CA LEU A 419 26.61 19.61 -3.61
C LEU A 419 26.53 19.34 -2.09
N GLU A 420 27.67 19.22 -1.40
CA GLU A 420 27.74 18.67 -0.05
C GLU A 420 27.05 19.54 1.01
N GLU A 421 27.19 20.86 0.92
CA GLU A 421 26.56 21.78 1.88
C GLU A 421 25.03 21.76 1.75
N ASP A 422 24.52 21.86 0.51
CA ASP A 422 23.10 21.80 0.21
C ASP A 422 22.50 20.43 0.58
N TYR A 423 23.23 19.34 0.30
CA TYR A 423 22.82 17.99 0.68
C TYR A 423 22.67 17.85 2.20
N LYS A 424 23.62 18.35 2.99
CA LYS A 424 23.53 18.35 4.46
C LYS A 424 22.35 19.17 4.98
N LEU A 425 22.00 20.26 4.31
CA LEU A 425 20.82 21.05 4.67
C LEU A 425 19.53 20.28 4.40
N VAL A 426 19.41 19.63 3.24
CA VAL A 426 18.26 18.79 2.88
C VAL A 426 18.14 17.61 3.85
N GLN A 427 19.25 16.96 4.20
CA GLN A 427 19.28 15.81 5.09
C GLN A 427 18.62 16.07 6.44
N LYS A 428 18.77 17.27 6.99
CA LYS A 428 18.14 17.67 8.27
C LYS A 428 16.62 17.78 8.20
N ASN A 429 16.07 17.94 7.00
CA ASN A 429 14.65 18.21 6.77
C ASN A 429 13.90 17.04 6.11
N ILE A 430 14.58 15.91 5.86
CA ILE A 430 13.92 14.71 5.33
C ILE A 430 13.02 14.09 6.40
N PRO A 431 11.74 13.80 6.09
CA PRO A 431 10.83 13.12 7.02
C PRO A 431 11.35 11.74 7.44
N ASP A 432 11.03 11.31 8.66
CA ASP A 432 11.48 10.02 9.20
C ASP A 432 11.13 8.81 8.32
N GLU A 433 9.96 8.87 7.68
CA GLU A 433 9.46 7.85 6.76
C GLU A 433 10.28 7.72 5.46
N GLU A 434 11.06 8.73 5.10
CA GLU A 434 11.89 8.79 3.88
C GLU A 434 13.40 8.81 4.18
N ARG A 435 13.79 8.43 5.41
CA ARG A 435 15.21 8.36 5.80
C ARG A 435 16.02 7.35 4.99
N ASP A 436 15.37 6.38 4.33
CA ASP A 436 16.00 5.45 3.40
C ASP A 436 16.71 6.16 2.24
N LEU A 437 16.21 7.33 1.83
CA LEU A 437 16.83 8.20 0.83
C LEU A 437 18.25 8.66 1.22
N LEU A 438 18.54 8.74 2.53
CA LEU A 438 19.81 9.24 3.07
C LEU A 438 20.88 8.15 3.18
N GLY A 439 20.46 6.90 3.38
CA GLY A 439 21.37 5.76 3.58
C GLY A 439 21.87 5.14 2.28
N GLY A 440 21.04 5.16 1.22
CA GLY A 440 21.24 4.43 -0.04
C GLY A 440 22.39 4.95 -0.93
N PHE A 441 22.08 5.29 -2.19
CA PHE A 441 23.10 5.65 -3.19
C PHE A 441 23.99 6.82 -2.79
N ALA A 442 23.55 7.67 -1.85
CA ALA A 442 24.29 8.81 -1.34
C ALA A 442 25.60 8.43 -0.62
N ASN A 443 25.75 7.19 -0.15
CA ASN A 443 26.93 6.74 0.61
C ASN A 443 27.73 5.62 -0.08
N LEU A 444 27.35 5.23 -1.29
CA LEU A 444 28.06 4.16 -2.02
C LEU A 444 29.52 4.53 -2.22
N GLY A 445 30.44 3.60 -1.92
CA GLY A 445 31.87 3.79 -2.19
C GLY A 445 32.60 4.78 -1.28
N ILE A 446 31.94 5.39 -0.28
CA ILE A 446 32.61 6.24 0.72
C ILE A 446 33.74 5.46 1.40
N GLY A 447 34.89 6.09 1.61
CA GLY A 447 36.08 5.42 2.16
C GLY A 447 36.79 4.50 1.15
N ASN A 448 36.47 4.63 -0.14
CA ASN A 448 37.07 3.88 -1.24
C ASN A 448 36.85 2.36 -1.14
N LYS A 449 35.68 1.91 -0.64
CA LYS A 449 35.36 0.50 -0.39
C LYS A 449 33.92 0.12 -0.73
N ILE A 450 33.68 -1.16 -0.99
CA ILE A 450 32.36 -1.79 -1.04
C ILE A 450 32.06 -2.39 0.34
N TRP A 451 31.51 -1.60 1.26
CA TRP A 451 31.30 -1.99 2.66
C TRP A 451 30.43 -3.24 2.85
N SER A 452 29.53 -3.52 1.91
CA SER A 452 28.63 -4.66 1.96
C SER A 452 29.34 -6.00 1.74
N LEU A 453 30.46 -6.07 1.03
CA LEU A 453 31.12 -7.35 0.71
C LEU A 453 31.53 -8.12 1.97
N LYS A 454 32.11 -7.41 2.93
CA LYS A 454 32.48 -7.98 4.24
C LYS A 454 31.26 -8.46 5.01
N ASN A 455 30.17 -7.70 4.99
CA ASN A 455 28.91 -8.07 5.64
C ASN A 455 28.29 -9.31 4.98
N ILE A 456 28.32 -9.42 3.65
CA ILE A 456 27.84 -10.58 2.91
C ILE A 456 28.63 -11.82 3.32
N ALA A 457 29.97 -11.75 3.27
CA ALA A 457 30.85 -12.87 3.63
C ALA A 457 30.65 -13.35 5.08
N THR A 458 30.41 -12.41 6.00
CA THR A 458 30.17 -12.71 7.43
C THR A 458 28.79 -13.32 7.64
N ASN A 459 27.74 -12.69 7.11
CA ASN A 459 26.36 -13.09 7.36
C ASN A 459 26.03 -14.43 6.70
N MET A 460 26.69 -14.74 5.58
CA MET A 460 26.60 -16.04 4.91
C MET A 460 27.67 -17.03 5.40
N THR A 461 28.32 -16.75 6.54
CA THR A 461 29.18 -17.68 7.29
C THR A 461 30.36 -18.27 6.53
N VAL A 462 30.83 -17.61 5.45
CA VAL A 462 32.06 -18.04 4.76
C VAL A 462 33.30 -17.66 5.58
N ILE A 463 33.23 -16.50 6.26
CA ILE A 463 34.26 -16.01 7.18
C ILE A 463 33.64 -15.83 8.57
N LYS A 464 34.28 -16.39 9.60
CA LYS A 464 33.85 -16.17 10.98
C LYS A 464 34.23 -14.76 11.44
N LYS A 465 33.38 -14.15 12.29
CA LYS A 465 33.67 -12.81 12.85
C LYS A 465 35.02 -12.72 13.57
N GLU A 466 35.47 -13.83 14.16
CA GLU A 466 36.75 -13.95 14.87
C GLU A 466 37.97 -13.90 13.93
N GLU A 467 37.78 -14.21 12.64
CA GLU A 467 38.84 -14.21 11.62
C GLU A 467 39.17 -12.80 11.11
N PHE A 468 38.46 -11.74 11.56
CA PHE A 468 38.70 -10.36 11.13
C PHE A 468 39.80 -9.60 11.87
N ASN A 469 40.27 -10.10 13.02
CA ASN A 469 41.23 -9.41 13.89
C ASN A 469 42.67 -9.97 13.77
N LYS A 470 42.95 -10.73 12.71
CA LYS A 470 44.29 -11.15 12.31
C LYS A 470 44.61 -10.52 10.96
#